data_AF-A0A365ZZ47-F1
#
_entry.id   AF-A0A365ZZ47-F1
#
_cell.length_a   1.000
_cell.length_b   1.000
_cell.length_c   1.000
_cell.angle_alpha   90.00
_cell.angle_beta   90.00
_cell.angle_gamma   90.00
#
_symmetry.space_group_name_H-M   'P 1'
#
loop_
_entity.id
_entity.type
_entity.pdbx_description
1 polymer ?
#
loop_
_entity_poly.entity_id
_entity_poly.type
_entity_poly.pdbx_seq_one_letter_code
_entity_poly.pdbx_strand_id
1 'polypeptide(L)'
;MTVNYADALNYVVTGSHAEAQAWIGHEVTTEAPFPVNEAQIAYFCALVEDADENHWDADAAGRRYGALISPPGMLMVWAFPLPWNPWGRPEHAPILALDVPLPGTTLINVSTDTRFLAPMRVGDRLTFSERVESVSAEKHTALGVGHFVTTRSACRNQEGTLVATNDNVLFRYRASDAKPPTRQAAPAAADPADAVEVLPEVRMPVTVTRCVLDAAATRDFFRGHHDHAYAREQGARDVYLNTMFLHGFVDASARPGRARTPG
;
A
#
# COMPACT_ATOMS: atom_id res chain seq x y z
N MET A 1 12.11 23.30 9.80
CA MET A 1 10.77 22.74 10.09
C MET A 1 10.97 21.28 10.44
N THR A 2 10.46 20.79 11.56
CA THR A 2 10.46 19.35 11.86
C THR A 2 9.50 18.68 10.89
N VAL A 3 10.00 17.79 10.04
CA VAL A 3 9.17 17.05 9.08
C VAL A 3 8.14 16.21 9.85
N ASN A 4 6.88 16.30 9.44
CA ASN A 4 5.79 15.52 10.03
C ASN A 4 5.53 14.30 9.15
N TYR A 5 5.95 13.12 9.61
CA TYR A 5 5.76 11.84 8.91
C TYR A 5 4.29 11.57 8.53
N ALA A 6 3.34 12.04 9.33
CA ALA A 6 1.92 11.85 9.10
C ALA A 6 1.33 12.76 8.00
N ASP A 7 2.08 13.78 7.58
CA ASP A 7 1.64 14.76 6.59
C ASP A 7 2.52 14.70 5.35
N ALA A 8 2.15 13.79 4.44
CA ALA A 8 2.87 13.52 3.20
C ALA A 8 3.21 14.79 2.42
N LEU A 9 2.28 15.74 2.38
CA LEU A 9 2.43 17.02 1.68
C LEU A 9 3.67 17.82 2.13
N ASN A 10 4.13 17.64 3.37
CA ASN A 10 5.30 18.36 3.90
C ASN A 10 6.64 17.80 3.42
N TYR A 11 6.66 16.59 2.85
CA TYR A 11 7.88 15.92 2.42
C TYR A 11 7.85 15.43 0.98
N VAL A 12 6.84 15.81 0.20
CA VAL A 12 6.84 15.60 -1.25
C VAL A 12 7.90 16.51 -1.89
N VAL A 13 8.87 15.91 -2.58
CA VAL A 13 9.90 16.67 -3.29
C VAL A 13 9.31 17.32 -4.54
N THR A 14 9.30 18.65 -4.62
CA THR A 14 8.79 19.37 -5.80
C THR A 14 9.92 19.75 -6.75
N GLY A 15 9.64 19.72 -8.05
CA GLY A 15 10.61 20.07 -9.10
C GLY A 15 9.96 20.16 -10.48
N SER A 16 10.79 20.20 -11.52
CA SER A 16 10.37 20.25 -12.91
C SER A 16 10.23 18.87 -13.53
N HIS A 17 9.40 18.75 -14.57
CA HIS A 17 9.32 17.50 -15.35
C HIS A 17 10.68 17.07 -15.92
N ALA A 18 11.56 18.01 -16.28
CA ALA A 18 12.89 17.69 -16.79
C ALA A 18 13.77 17.01 -15.73
N GLU A 19 13.73 17.48 -14.48
CA GLU A 19 14.43 16.83 -13.36
C GLU A 19 13.85 15.45 -13.09
N ALA A 20 12.53 15.29 -13.14
CA ALA A 20 11.87 14.00 -12.99
C ALA A 20 12.28 12.98 -14.08
N GLN A 21 12.46 13.43 -15.32
CA GLN A 21 12.93 12.56 -16.40
C GLN A 21 14.34 12.03 -16.13
N ALA A 22 15.21 12.81 -15.50
CA ALA A 22 16.55 12.38 -15.11
C ALA A 22 16.54 11.33 -13.97
N TRP A 23 15.42 11.16 -13.27
CA TRP A 23 15.25 10.14 -12.24
C TRP A 23 14.87 8.76 -12.80
N ILE A 24 14.54 8.63 -14.09
CA ILE A 24 14.25 7.32 -14.68
C ILE A 24 15.50 6.43 -14.57
N GLY A 25 15.32 5.24 -14.00
CA GLY A 25 16.41 4.32 -13.68
C GLY A 25 17.04 4.52 -12.30
N HIS A 26 16.71 5.59 -11.58
CA HIS A 26 17.14 5.77 -10.19
C HIS A 26 16.53 4.68 -9.31
N GLU A 27 17.37 4.05 -8.49
CA GLU A 27 17.03 2.90 -7.66
C GLU A 27 17.46 3.14 -6.22
N VAL A 28 16.55 2.82 -5.29
CA VAL A 28 16.79 2.88 -3.85
C VAL A 28 16.57 1.50 -3.27
N THR A 29 17.44 1.10 -2.35
CA THR A 29 17.26 -0.13 -1.58
C THR A 29 17.05 0.19 -0.11
N THR A 30 16.01 -0.38 0.48
CA THR A 30 15.66 -0.24 1.89
C THR A 30 15.50 -1.61 2.55
N GLU A 31 15.87 -1.69 3.83
CA GLU A 31 15.64 -2.88 4.65
C GLU A 31 14.39 -2.68 5.50
N ALA A 32 13.61 -3.75 5.66
CA ALA A 32 12.50 -3.77 6.60
C ALA A 32 13.05 -3.46 8.02
N PRO A 33 12.40 -2.57 8.79
CA PRO A 33 12.87 -2.18 10.11
C PRO A 33 12.84 -3.33 11.13
N PHE A 34 12.04 -4.36 10.86
CA PHE A 34 11.93 -5.56 11.69
C PHE A 34 11.85 -6.79 10.81
N PRO A 35 12.29 -7.96 11.30
CA PRO A 35 11.88 -9.22 10.73
C PRO A 35 10.35 -9.34 10.67
N VAL A 36 9.86 -10.08 9.69
CA VAL A 36 8.46 -10.53 9.66
C VAL A 36 8.13 -11.19 10.99
N ASN A 37 7.07 -10.74 11.64
CA ASN A 37 6.74 -11.16 13.01
C ASN A 37 5.25 -11.35 13.22
N GLU A 38 4.92 -12.24 14.15
CA GLU A 38 3.56 -12.69 14.46
C GLU A 38 2.66 -11.56 14.96
N ALA A 39 3.19 -10.64 15.76
CA ALA A 39 2.39 -9.56 16.33
C ALA A 39 1.82 -8.63 15.24
N GLN A 40 2.65 -8.20 14.28
CA GLN A 40 2.17 -7.38 13.18
C GLN A 40 1.22 -8.15 12.25
N ILE A 41 1.49 -9.45 12.02
CA ILE A 41 0.61 -10.33 11.26
C ILE A 41 -0.77 -10.41 11.92
N ALA A 42 -0.82 -10.66 13.24
CA ALA A 42 -2.07 -10.75 13.98
C ALA A 42 -2.89 -9.44 13.92
N TYR A 43 -2.24 -8.28 14.05
CA TYR A 43 -2.90 -6.97 13.91
C TYR A 43 -3.50 -6.78 12.51
N PHE A 44 -2.77 -7.15 11.47
CA PHE A 44 -3.25 -7.04 10.09
C PHE A 44 -4.38 -8.04 9.80
N CYS A 45 -4.25 -9.29 10.23
CA CYS A 45 -5.32 -10.28 10.08
C CYS A 45 -6.59 -9.86 10.84
N ALA A 46 -6.46 -9.27 12.03
CA ALA A 46 -7.61 -8.70 12.76
C ALA A 46 -8.27 -7.53 12.01
N LEU A 47 -7.47 -6.69 11.34
CA LEU A 47 -7.95 -5.57 10.54
C LEU A 47 -8.83 -6.02 9.36
N VAL A 48 -8.39 -7.06 8.62
CA VAL A 48 -9.10 -7.57 7.43
C VAL A 48 -10.02 -8.76 7.72
N GLU A 49 -10.06 -9.21 8.98
CA GLU A 49 -10.76 -10.41 9.45
C GLU A 49 -10.40 -11.66 8.63
N ASP A 50 -9.09 -11.87 8.44
CA ASP A 50 -8.53 -13.06 7.81
C ASP A 50 -8.31 -14.17 8.85
N ALA A 51 -8.97 -15.30 8.62
CA ALA A 51 -8.99 -16.45 9.51
C ALA A 51 -8.11 -17.62 9.02
N ASP A 52 -7.32 -17.44 7.96
CA ASP A 52 -6.45 -18.50 7.45
C ASP A 52 -5.49 -18.99 8.54
N GLU A 53 -5.55 -20.29 8.85
CA GLU A 53 -4.75 -20.94 9.89
C GLU A 53 -3.24 -20.72 9.71
N ASN A 54 -2.76 -20.49 8.48
CA ASN A 54 -1.35 -20.27 8.22
C ASN A 54 -0.82 -18.93 8.77
N HIS A 55 -1.72 -18.05 9.24
CA HIS A 55 -1.40 -16.80 9.92
C HIS A 55 -1.49 -16.91 11.45
N TRP A 56 -2.11 -17.97 11.98
CA TRP A 56 -2.49 -18.09 13.40
C TRP A 56 -1.96 -19.35 14.10
N ASP A 57 -1.82 -20.46 13.37
CA ASP A 57 -1.41 -21.76 13.88
C ASP A 57 -0.01 -22.11 13.37
N ALA A 58 0.97 -22.05 14.27
CA ALA A 58 2.36 -22.32 13.97
C ALA A 58 2.62 -23.77 13.53
N ASP A 59 1.84 -24.74 14.02
CA ASP A 59 1.98 -26.14 13.64
C ASP A 59 1.42 -26.38 12.23
N ALA A 60 0.25 -25.81 11.91
CA ALA A 60 -0.33 -25.88 10.57
C ALA A 60 0.56 -25.20 9.53
N ALA A 61 0.97 -23.95 9.80
CA ALA A 61 1.87 -23.21 8.94
C ALA A 61 3.25 -23.87 8.84
N GLY A 62 3.76 -24.42 9.94
CA GLY A 62 5.04 -25.15 9.99
C GLY A 62 5.04 -26.36 9.05
N ARG A 63 3.96 -27.15 9.04
CA ARG A 63 3.84 -28.32 8.12
C ARG A 63 3.83 -27.92 6.65
N ARG A 64 3.25 -26.78 6.30
CA ARG A 64 3.05 -26.36 4.90
C ARG A 64 4.15 -25.45 4.36
N TYR A 65 4.58 -24.48 5.17
CA TYR A 65 5.48 -23.40 4.79
C TYR A 65 6.77 -23.39 5.61
N GLY A 66 6.87 -24.15 6.69
CA GLY A 66 8.04 -24.19 7.58
C GLY A 66 8.01 -23.14 8.71
N ALA A 67 7.08 -22.20 8.66
CA ALA A 67 6.80 -21.19 9.68
C ALA A 67 5.44 -20.53 9.42
N LEU A 68 4.94 -19.75 10.38
CA LEU A 68 3.85 -18.80 10.12
C LEU A 68 4.20 -17.90 8.95
N ILE A 69 3.23 -17.62 8.09
CA ILE A 69 3.41 -16.73 6.94
C ILE A 69 2.64 -15.43 7.14
N SER A 70 3.20 -14.35 6.64
CA SER A 70 2.50 -13.08 6.53
C SER A 70 1.52 -13.10 5.35
N PRO A 71 0.31 -12.53 5.51
CA PRO A 71 -0.60 -12.28 4.39
C PRO A 71 0.12 -11.55 3.23
N PRO A 72 -0.10 -11.95 1.96
CA PRO A 72 0.54 -11.29 0.82
C PRO A 72 0.30 -9.77 0.79
N GLY A 73 -0.92 -9.32 1.11
CA GLY A 73 -1.27 -7.90 1.22
C GLY A 73 -0.46 -7.06 2.22
N MET A 74 0.33 -7.70 3.09
CA MET A 74 1.28 -7.01 3.97
C MET A 74 2.62 -6.67 3.30
N LEU A 75 2.85 -7.01 2.03
CA LEU A 75 4.15 -6.78 1.37
C LEU A 75 4.69 -5.36 1.61
N MET A 76 3.85 -4.35 1.37
CA MET A 76 4.23 -2.95 1.56
C MET A 76 4.28 -2.54 3.05
N VAL A 77 3.47 -3.18 3.91
CA VAL A 77 3.48 -2.95 5.37
C VAL A 77 4.88 -3.19 5.93
N TRP A 78 5.59 -4.21 5.43
CA TRP A 78 6.94 -4.54 5.92
C TRP A 78 7.99 -3.49 5.59
N ALA A 79 7.83 -2.71 4.53
CA ALA A 79 8.74 -1.63 4.17
C ALA A 79 8.56 -0.38 5.06
N PHE A 80 7.37 -0.15 5.61
CA PHE A 80 7.07 1.08 6.36
C PHE A 80 7.88 1.16 7.66
N PRO A 81 8.65 2.24 7.90
CA PRO A 81 9.40 2.43 9.13
C PRO A 81 8.50 2.85 10.29
N LEU A 82 9.05 2.84 11.50
CA LEU A 82 8.39 3.51 12.63
C LEU A 82 8.60 5.03 12.53
N PRO A 83 7.60 5.87 12.85
CA PRO A 83 7.76 7.33 12.86
C PRO A 83 8.85 7.84 13.82
N TRP A 84 9.28 7.01 14.78
CA TRP A 84 10.41 7.26 15.67
C TRP A 84 11.01 5.94 16.17
N ASN A 85 12.33 5.89 16.28
CA ASN A 85 13.07 4.87 17.01
C ASN A 85 14.30 5.51 17.70
N PRO A 86 15.03 4.78 18.59
CA PRO A 86 16.19 5.33 19.30
C PRO A 86 17.34 5.82 18.41
N TRP A 87 17.36 5.43 17.13
CA TRP A 87 18.39 5.78 16.17
C TRP A 87 17.98 6.92 15.22
N GLY A 88 16.70 7.32 15.22
CA GLY A 88 16.24 8.43 14.41
C GLY A 88 14.73 8.48 14.17
N ARG A 89 14.33 9.47 13.39
CA ARG A 89 12.98 9.64 12.83
C ARG A 89 13.11 9.57 11.32
N PRO A 90 12.41 8.66 10.63
CA PRO A 90 12.30 8.74 9.19
C PRO A 90 11.74 10.09 8.78
N GLU A 91 12.29 10.68 7.73
CA GLU A 91 11.84 11.97 7.23
C GLU A 91 10.52 11.83 6.45
N HIS A 92 10.28 10.69 5.81
CA HIS A 92 9.07 10.44 5.02
C HIS A 92 8.74 8.94 4.93
N ALA A 93 7.54 8.63 4.40
CA ALA A 93 7.16 7.28 4.02
C ALA A 93 8.09 6.74 2.91
N PRO A 94 8.39 5.43 2.87
CA PRO A 94 9.35 4.83 1.94
C PRO A 94 8.70 4.57 0.57
N ILE A 95 8.21 5.63 -0.06
CA ILE A 95 7.57 5.59 -1.37
C ILE A 95 8.43 6.41 -2.32
N LEU A 96 9.24 5.76 -3.18
CA LEU A 96 10.21 6.45 -4.03
C LEU A 96 9.58 7.52 -4.93
N ALA A 97 8.33 7.30 -5.35
CA ALA A 97 7.58 8.27 -6.14
C ALA A 97 7.35 9.62 -5.42
N LEU A 98 7.52 9.71 -4.09
CA LEU A 98 7.47 10.96 -3.32
C LEU A 98 8.76 11.80 -3.48
N ASP A 99 9.88 11.14 -3.73
CA ASP A 99 11.20 11.77 -3.88
C ASP A 99 11.48 12.26 -5.30
N VAL A 100 10.73 11.76 -6.29
CA VAL A 100 10.85 12.20 -7.68
C VAL A 100 10.48 13.70 -7.79
N PRO A 101 11.40 14.57 -8.27
CA PRO A 101 11.21 16.02 -8.30
C PRO A 101 10.21 16.40 -9.39
N LEU A 102 8.93 16.48 -9.03
CA LEU A 102 7.84 16.75 -9.97
C LEU A 102 6.94 17.90 -9.52
N PRO A 103 6.24 18.54 -10.47
CA PRO A 103 5.24 19.53 -10.14
C PRO A 103 4.04 18.92 -9.41
N GLY A 104 3.47 19.68 -8.47
CA GLY A 104 2.31 19.26 -7.68
C GLY A 104 2.70 18.55 -6.38
N THR A 105 1.84 18.67 -5.39
CA THR A 105 2.04 18.10 -4.05
C THR A 105 0.98 17.07 -3.69
N THR A 106 -0.10 16.95 -4.48
CA THR A 106 -1.16 15.97 -4.26
C THR A 106 -0.85 14.70 -5.03
N LEU A 107 -1.13 13.56 -4.41
CA LEU A 107 -0.77 12.23 -4.90
C LEU A 107 -1.92 11.26 -4.71
N ILE A 108 -2.12 10.38 -5.66
CA ILE A 108 -3.04 9.26 -5.54
C ILE A 108 -2.41 8.01 -6.13
N ASN A 109 -2.52 6.88 -5.42
CA ASN A 109 -2.16 5.59 -5.98
C ASN A 109 -3.24 5.17 -6.99
N VAL A 110 -2.83 4.90 -8.23
CA VAL A 110 -3.73 4.61 -9.35
C VAL A 110 -3.87 3.11 -9.55
N SER A 111 -2.76 2.38 -9.54
CA SER A 111 -2.75 0.93 -9.75
C SER A 111 -1.48 0.30 -9.19
N THR A 112 -1.61 -0.95 -8.80
CA THR A 112 -0.52 -1.81 -8.30
C THR A 112 -0.71 -3.21 -8.88
N ASP A 113 0.38 -3.78 -9.42
CA ASP A 113 0.46 -5.16 -9.90
C ASP A 113 1.55 -5.86 -9.09
N THR A 114 1.15 -6.82 -8.25
CA THR A 114 2.09 -7.56 -7.42
C THR A 114 2.09 -9.03 -7.81
N ARG A 115 3.29 -9.59 -7.98
CA ARG A 115 3.52 -11.02 -8.19
C ARG A 115 4.24 -11.60 -6.99
N PHE A 116 3.61 -12.55 -6.31
CA PHE A 116 4.21 -13.29 -5.20
C PHE A 116 4.83 -14.59 -5.71
N LEU A 117 6.11 -14.78 -5.37
CA LEU A 117 6.95 -15.87 -5.85
C LEU A 117 7.35 -16.83 -4.72
N ALA A 118 7.37 -16.32 -3.48
CA ALA A 118 7.57 -17.11 -2.26
C ALA A 118 6.77 -16.48 -1.10
N PRO A 119 6.40 -17.26 -0.06
CA PRO A 119 5.76 -16.70 1.12
C PRO A 119 6.75 -15.89 1.97
N MET A 120 6.27 -14.81 2.58
CA MET A 120 6.98 -14.07 3.63
C MET A 120 6.80 -14.83 4.95
N ARG A 121 7.87 -15.41 5.49
CA ARG A 121 7.82 -16.23 6.72
C ARG A 121 8.20 -15.41 7.94
N VAL A 122 7.61 -15.73 9.10
CA VAL A 122 8.09 -15.20 10.38
C VAL A 122 9.59 -15.47 10.52
N GLY A 123 10.34 -14.43 10.85
CA GLY A 123 11.79 -14.41 10.92
C GLY A 123 12.49 -13.88 9.66
N ASP A 124 11.82 -13.80 8.50
CA ASP A 124 12.42 -13.23 7.30
C ASP A 124 12.79 -11.76 7.51
N ARG A 125 14.00 -11.39 7.09
CA ARG A 125 14.43 -10.00 6.96
C ARG A 125 14.30 -9.60 5.51
N LEU A 126 13.36 -8.70 5.23
CA LEU A 126 13.02 -8.31 3.87
C LEU A 126 13.84 -7.09 3.44
N THR A 127 14.32 -7.11 2.21
CA THR A 127 14.99 -6.00 1.53
C THR A 127 14.19 -5.66 0.29
N PHE A 128 13.89 -4.37 0.10
CA PHE A 128 13.12 -3.83 -1.01
C PHE A 128 14.03 -2.98 -1.87
N SER A 129 14.19 -3.33 -3.14
CA SER A 129 14.84 -2.50 -4.14
C SER A 129 13.76 -1.92 -5.06
N GLU A 130 13.58 -0.61 -5.07
CA GLU A 130 12.58 0.12 -5.86
C GLU A 130 13.28 1.03 -6.86
N ARG A 131 12.82 0.99 -8.11
CA ARG A 131 13.36 1.78 -9.22
C ARG A 131 12.28 2.57 -9.93
N VAL A 132 12.57 3.81 -10.32
CA VAL A 132 11.70 4.58 -11.22
C VAL A 132 11.81 4.00 -12.62
N GLU A 133 10.70 3.48 -13.15
CA GLU A 133 10.63 2.88 -14.49
C GLU A 133 10.27 3.92 -15.55
N SER A 134 9.31 4.80 -15.23
CA SER A 134 8.89 5.85 -16.16
C SER A 134 8.22 7.02 -15.44
N VAL A 135 8.32 8.18 -16.09
CA VAL A 135 7.56 9.39 -15.77
C VAL A 135 6.84 9.81 -17.04
N SER A 136 5.51 9.96 -16.98
CA SER A 136 4.73 10.35 -18.16
C SER A 136 4.93 11.84 -18.48
N ALA A 137 4.66 12.22 -19.73
CA ALA A 137 4.34 13.61 -20.05
C ALA A 137 3.16 14.12 -19.21
N GLU A 138 2.96 15.44 -19.16
CA GLU A 138 1.84 16.05 -18.42
C GLU A 138 0.49 15.51 -18.93
N LYS A 139 -0.40 15.18 -17.99
CA LYS A 139 -1.73 14.65 -18.23
C LYS A 139 -2.76 15.52 -17.54
N HIS A 140 -3.85 15.74 -18.25
CA HIS A 140 -5.03 16.45 -17.77
C HIS A 140 -6.08 15.41 -17.43
N THR A 141 -6.48 15.37 -16.16
CA THR A 141 -7.46 14.41 -15.63
C THR A 141 -8.56 15.15 -14.89
N ALA A 142 -9.62 14.45 -14.50
CA ALA A 142 -10.68 15.04 -13.67
C ALA A 142 -10.21 15.41 -12.25
N LEU A 143 -9.09 14.86 -11.76
CA LEU A 143 -8.48 15.22 -10.47
C LEU A 143 -7.62 16.49 -10.57
N GLY A 144 -7.09 16.77 -11.75
CA GLY A 144 -6.18 17.88 -12.00
C GLY A 144 -5.13 17.56 -13.05
N VAL A 145 -4.11 18.41 -13.10
CA VAL A 145 -3.03 18.37 -14.09
C VAL A 145 -1.76 17.87 -13.42
N GLY A 146 -1.12 16.86 -14.01
CA GLY A 146 -0.03 16.15 -13.34
C GLY A 146 0.70 15.13 -14.20
N HIS A 147 1.49 14.28 -13.55
CA HIS A 147 2.31 13.24 -14.17
C HIS A 147 2.08 11.90 -13.48
N PHE A 148 2.09 10.83 -14.27
CA PHE A 148 2.14 9.46 -13.74
C PHE A 148 3.60 9.07 -13.53
N VAL A 149 3.89 8.49 -12.37
CA VAL A 149 5.17 7.90 -12.03
C VAL A 149 4.96 6.41 -11.87
N THR A 150 5.70 5.60 -12.63
CA THR A 150 5.71 4.15 -12.46
C THR A 150 6.98 3.74 -11.76
N THR A 151 6.86 3.02 -10.66
CA THR A 151 7.98 2.38 -9.96
C THR A 151 7.85 0.86 -10.03
N ARG A 152 8.99 0.17 -10.04
CA ARG A 152 9.07 -1.28 -9.91
C ARG A 152 9.90 -1.62 -8.69
N SER A 153 9.37 -2.50 -7.86
CA SER A 153 10.03 -2.98 -6.66
C SER A 153 10.26 -4.48 -6.73
N ALA A 154 11.37 -4.93 -6.15
CA ALA A 154 11.64 -6.34 -5.90
C ALA A 154 11.96 -6.55 -4.41
N CYS A 155 11.26 -7.49 -3.78
CA CYS A 155 11.43 -7.84 -2.38
C CYS A 155 12.19 -9.18 -2.25
N ARG A 156 13.25 -9.20 -1.46
CA ARG A 156 14.04 -10.41 -1.16
C ARG A 156 14.16 -10.64 0.33
N ASN A 157 14.29 -11.89 0.74
CA ASN A 157 14.67 -12.22 2.12
C ASN A 157 16.21 -12.25 2.31
N GLN A 158 16.65 -12.51 3.53
CA GLN A 158 18.07 -12.58 3.91
C GLN A 158 18.90 -13.62 3.14
N GLU A 159 18.26 -14.62 2.53
CA GLU A 159 18.92 -15.66 1.73
C GLU A 159 19.02 -15.26 0.24
N GLY A 160 18.52 -14.08 -0.13
CA GLY A 160 18.44 -13.62 -1.50
C GLY A 160 17.25 -14.19 -2.29
N THR A 161 16.36 -14.95 -1.64
CA THR A 161 15.15 -15.49 -2.28
C THR A 161 14.24 -14.35 -2.70
N LEU A 162 13.85 -14.31 -3.97
CA LEU A 162 12.89 -13.33 -4.49
C LEU A 162 11.48 -13.69 -3.99
N VAL A 163 10.94 -12.86 -3.11
CA VAL A 163 9.64 -13.03 -2.47
C VAL A 163 8.53 -12.49 -3.36
N ALA A 164 8.69 -11.26 -3.85
CA ALA A 164 7.69 -10.61 -4.69
C ALA A 164 8.29 -9.53 -5.60
N THR A 165 7.59 -9.23 -6.69
CA THR A 165 7.78 -8.02 -7.50
C THR A 165 6.51 -7.19 -7.48
N ASN A 166 6.63 -5.86 -7.49
CA ASN A 166 5.50 -4.95 -7.49
C ASN A 166 5.72 -3.81 -8.47
N ASP A 167 4.80 -3.61 -9.41
CA ASP A 167 4.75 -2.42 -10.26
C ASP A 167 3.67 -1.49 -9.71
N ASN A 168 4.05 -0.25 -9.37
CA ASN A 168 3.14 0.74 -8.79
C ASN A 168 3.06 1.97 -9.69
N VAL A 169 1.84 2.45 -9.94
CA VAL A 169 1.60 3.66 -10.73
C VAL A 169 0.91 4.69 -9.84
N LEU A 170 1.55 5.84 -9.70
CA LEU A 170 1.09 6.91 -8.86
C LEU A 170 0.91 8.17 -9.71
N PHE A 171 -0.23 8.86 -9.55
CA PHE A 171 -0.47 10.14 -10.22
C PHE A 171 -0.18 11.30 -9.26
N ARG A 172 0.83 12.11 -9.59
CA ARG A 172 1.15 13.35 -8.89
C ARG A 172 0.58 14.53 -9.65
N TYR A 173 -0.22 15.36 -8.99
CA TYR A 173 -0.97 16.42 -9.65
C TYR A 173 -1.11 17.67 -8.80
N ARG A 174 -1.42 18.77 -9.49
CA ARG A 174 -2.00 19.96 -8.87
C ARG A 174 -3.52 19.81 -8.91
N ALA A 175 -4.15 19.84 -7.76
CA ALA A 175 -5.60 19.79 -7.67
C ALA A 175 -6.22 20.95 -8.47
N SER A 176 -7.29 20.66 -9.21
CA SER A 176 -8.12 21.69 -9.82
C SER A 176 -9.09 22.28 -8.79
N ASP A 177 -9.51 23.53 -8.95
CA ASP A 177 -10.62 24.13 -8.19
C ASP A 177 -11.98 23.45 -8.45
N ALA A 178 -12.03 22.53 -9.44
CA ALA A 178 -13.20 21.72 -9.73
C ALA A 178 -13.43 20.71 -8.59
N LYS A 179 -14.70 20.59 -8.17
CA LYS A 179 -15.15 19.61 -7.18
C LYS A 179 -14.62 18.22 -7.56
N PRO A 180 -14.00 17.45 -6.63
CA PRO A 180 -13.45 16.15 -6.97
C PRO A 180 -14.55 15.29 -7.62
N PRO A 181 -14.26 14.63 -8.76
CA PRO A 181 -15.22 13.77 -9.41
C PRO A 181 -15.67 12.71 -8.40
N THR A 182 -16.98 12.52 -8.28
CA THR A 182 -17.55 11.36 -7.61
C THR A 182 -16.86 10.13 -8.17
N ARG A 183 -16.29 9.26 -7.33
CA ARG A 183 -15.65 8.00 -7.77
C ARG A 183 -16.61 7.28 -8.71
N GLN A 184 -16.36 7.40 -10.00
CA GLN A 184 -17.06 6.62 -11.00
C GLN A 184 -16.45 5.23 -10.90
N ALA A 185 -17.28 4.21 -10.72
CA ALA A 185 -16.81 2.83 -10.82
C ALA A 185 -16.00 2.72 -12.11
N ALA A 186 -14.82 2.09 -12.04
CA ALA A 186 -14.07 1.74 -13.23
C ALA A 186 -15.03 1.06 -14.22
N PRO A 187 -14.88 1.29 -15.53
CA PRO A 187 -15.65 0.54 -16.50
C PRO A 187 -15.50 -0.94 -16.14
N ALA A 188 -16.62 -1.65 -16.00
CA ALA A 188 -16.56 -3.10 -15.88
C ALA A 188 -15.67 -3.60 -17.02
N ALA A 189 -14.66 -4.41 -16.69
CA ALA A 189 -13.91 -5.11 -17.72
C ALA A 189 -14.92 -5.76 -18.67
N ALA A 190 -14.69 -5.66 -19.98
CA ALA A 190 -15.59 -6.23 -20.97
C ALA A 190 -15.92 -7.67 -20.58
N ASP A 191 -17.21 -8.02 -20.58
CA ASP A 191 -17.69 -9.35 -20.22
C ASP A 191 -16.86 -10.39 -20.99
N PRO A 192 -16.10 -11.26 -20.30
CA PRO A 192 -15.53 -12.42 -20.96
C PRO A 192 -16.70 -13.22 -21.53
N ALA A 193 -16.58 -13.69 -22.77
CA ALA A 193 -17.61 -14.51 -23.43
C ALA A 193 -17.80 -15.91 -22.79
N ASP A 194 -17.22 -16.14 -21.62
CA ASP A 194 -17.19 -17.40 -20.89
C ASP A 194 -18.01 -17.31 -19.59
N ALA A 195 -18.44 -18.46 -19.07
CA ALA A 195 -19.18 -18.53 -17.81
C ALA A 195 -18.38 -17.87 -16.66
N VAL A 196 -18.86 -16.73 -16.18
CA VAL A 196 -18.27 -16.03 -15.03
C VAL A 196 -18.63 -16.80 -13.76
N GLU A 197 -17.62 -17.34 -13.08
CA GLU A 197 -17.78 -17.84 -11.71
C GLU A 197 -18.16 -16.66 -10.80
N VAL A 198 -19.35 -16.72 -10.21
CA VAL A 198 -19.80 -15.70 -9.25
C VAL A 198 -19.23 -16.04 -7.89
N LEU A 199 -18.25 -15.24 -7.45
CA LEU A 199 -17.69 -15.35 -6.11
C LEU A 199 -18.72 -14.91 -5.05
N PRO A 200 -18.70 -15.49 -3.83
CA PRO A 200 -19.56 -15.06 -2.73
C PRO A 200 -19.39 -13.58 -2.43
N GLU A 201 -20.48 -12.91 -2.08
CA GLU A 201 -20.40 -11.54 -1.59
C GLU A 201 -19.69 -11.48 -0.24
N VAL A 202 -18.75 -10.57 -0.12
CA VAL A 202 -18.01 -10.30 1.11
C VAL A 202 -18.22 -8.84 1.51
N ARG A 203 -18.74 -8.62 2.72
CA ARG A 203 -19.00 -7.28 3.27
C ARG A 203 -18.15 -7.03 4.51
N MET A 204 -17.75 -5.77 4.68
CA MET A 204 -16.98 -5.34 5.85
C MET A 204 -17.31 -3.88 6.17
N PRO A 205 -17.83 -3.58 7.37
CA PRO A 205 -18.10 -2.21 7.79
C PRO A 205 -16.81 -1.39 7.93
N VAL A 206 -16.77 -0.22 7.29
CA VAL A 206 -15.71 0.77 7.47
C VAL A 206 -16.14 1.73 8.59
N THR A 207 -15.53 1.57 9.75
CA THR A 207 -15.76 2.43 10.93
C THR A 207 -14.49 3.22 11.24
N VAL A 208 -14.62 4.33 11.98
CA VAL A 208 -13.46 5.10 12.45
C VAL A 208 -12.49 4.22 13.24
N THR A 209 -13.01 3.33 14.10
CA THR A 209 -12.19 2.35 14.83
C THR A 209 -11.40 1.46 13.88
N ARG A 210 -12.00 1.01 12.77
CA ARG A 210 -11.27 0.22 11.76
C ARG A 210 -10.21 1.04 11.05
N CYS A 211 -10.46 2.32 10.74
CA CYS A 211 -9.44 3.17 10.13
C CYS A 211 -8.28 3.50 11.10
N VAL A 212 -8.54 3.59 12.40
CA VAL A 212 -7.49 3.69 13.42
C VAL A 212 -6.68 2.39 13.51
N LEU A 213 -7.35 1.24 13.49
CA LEU A 213 -6.68 -0.06 13.44
C LEU A 213 -5.86 -0.22 12.15
N ASP A 214 -6.36 0.30 11.03
CA ASP A 214 -5.66 0.30 9.73
C ASP A 214 -4.31 1.01 9.82
N ALA A 215 -4.29 2.24 10.33
CA ALA A 215 -3.03 2.97 10.54
C ALA A 215 -2.06 2.21 11.46
N ALA A 216 -2.55 1.61 12.54
CA ALA A 216 -1.71 0.85 13.47
C ALA A 216 -1.16 -0.47 12.87
N ALA A 217 -2.01 -1.21 12.16
CA ALA A 217 -1.68 -2.52 11.60
C ALA A 217 -0.86 -2.44 10.31
N THR A 218 -0.83 -1.28 9.64
CA THR A 218 -0.06 -1.07 8.41
C THR A 218 1.15 -0.16 8.61
N ARG A 219 1.19 0.59 9.72
CA ARG A 219 2.17 1.66 10.00
C ARG A 219 2.09 2.84 9.03
N ASP A 220 1.03 2.91 8.24
CA ASP A 220 0.71 4.06 7.43
C ASP A 220 -0.07 5.08 8.26
N PHE A 221 0.69 6.01 8.84
CA PHE A 221 0.15 7.10 9.64
C PHE A 221 -0.21 8.32 8.79
N PHE A 222 -0.47 8.17 7.50
CA PHE A 222 -1.04 9.26 6.72
C PHE A 222 -2.38 9.72 7.32
N ARG A 223 -2.51 11.03 7.56
CA ARG A 223 -3.66 11.63 8.28
C ARG A 223 -5.01 11.32 7.64
N GLY A 224 -5.08 11.11 6.33
CA GLY A 224 -6.33 10.75 5.63
C GLY A 224 -7.02 9.50 6.18
N HIS A 225 -6.30 8.65 6.91
CA HIS A 225 -6.81 7.41 7.49
C HIS A 225 -7.39 7.57 8.90
N HIS A 226 -7.15 8.68 9.61
CA HIS A 226 -7.56 8.79 11.02
C HIS A 226 -7.88 10.23 11.48
N ASP A 227 -7.76 11.23 10.62
CA ASP A 227 -8.12 12.62 10.87
C ASP A 227 -9.26 13.07 9.95
N HIS A 228 -10.47 13.20 10.53
CA HIS A 228 -11.69 13.60 9.83
C HIS A 228 -11.57 14.97 9.15
N ALA A 229 -10.94 15.93 9.81
CA ALA A 229 -10.85 17.30 9.29
C ALA A 229 -9.91 17.30 8.08
N TYR A 230 -8.75 16.67 8.21
CA TYR A 230 -7.78 16.54 7.13
C TYR A 230 -8.34 15.80 5.93
N ALA A 231 -9.02 14.66 6.13
CA ALA A 231 -9.62 13.90 5.04
C ALA A 231 -10.65 14.76 4.25
N ARG A 232 -11.45 15.57 4.95
CA ARG A 232 -12.43 16.46 4.32
C ARG A 232 -11.79 17.66 3.63
N GLU A 233 -10.71 18.21 4.19
CA GLU A 233 -9.89 19.23 3.53
C GLU A 233 -9.31 18.74 2.20
N GLN A 234 -8.97 17.44 2.11
CA GLN A 234 -8.55 16.79 0.87
C GLN A 234 -9.70 16.43 -0.09
N GLY A 235 -10.94 16.78 0.25
CA GLY A 235 -12.13 16.52 -0.55
C GLY A 235 -12.70 15.10 -0.42
N ALA A 236 -12.18 14.27 0.50
CA ALA A 236 -12.82 13.01 0.84
C ALA A 236 -14.09 13.24 1.67
N ARG A 237 -15.05 12.31 1.61
CA ARG A 237 -16.26 12.38 2.45
C ARG A 237 -15.90 12.27 3.94
N ASP A 238 -15.00 11.36 4.25
CA ASP A 238 -14.53 11.06 5.59
C ASP A 238 -13.20 10.28 5.52
N VAL A 239 -12.63 9.92 6.67
CA VAL A 239 -11.48 9.02 6.77
C VAL A 239 -11.72 7.72 6.00
N TYR A 240 -10.68 7.21 5.37
CA TYR A 240 -10.73 6.06 4.48
C TYR A 240 -9.59 5.10 4.74
N LEU A 241 -9.73 3.87 4.27
CA LEU A 241 -8.74 2.81 4.44
C LEU A 241 -7.65 2.91 3.37
N ASN A 242 -6.43 2.52 3.71
CA ASN A 242 -5.28 2.58 2.80
C ASN A 242 -5.28 1.44 1.76
N THR A 243 -4.30 1.47 0.87
CA THR A 243 -4.12 0.46 -0.19
C THR A 243 -3.81 -0.94 0.36
N MET A 244 -3.04 -1.06 1.44
CA MET A 244 -2.66 -2.35 2.02
C MET A 244 -3.88 -3.08 2.61
N PHE A 245 -4.81 -2.34 3.20
CA PHE A 245 -6.10 -2.90 3.59
C PHE A 245 -6.84 -3.53 2.41
N LEU A 246 -6.91 -2.83 1.29
CA LEU A 246 -7.61 -3.34 0.09
C LEU A 246 -6.94 -4.60 -0.44
N HIS A 247 -5.60 -4.66 -0.42
CA HIS A 247 -4.86 -5.86 -0.79
C HIS A 247 -5.20 -7.03 0.14
N GLY A 248 -5.07 -6.82 1.45
CA GLY A 248 -5.38 -7.84 2.44
C GLY A 248 -6.85 -8.31 2.38
N PHE A 249 -7.79 -7.40 2.14
CA PHE A 249 -9.19 -7.74 2.02
C PHE A 249 -9.49 -8.58 0.78
N VAL A 250 -8.90 -8.25 -0.38
CA VAL A 250 -9.03 -9.04 -1.60
C VAL A 250 -8.38 -10.42 -1.41
N ASP A 251 -7.18 -10.48 -0.84
CA ASP A 251 -6.47 -11.73 -0.56
C ASP A 251 -7.27 -12.66 0.35
N ALA A 252 -7.82 -12.12 1.44
CA ALA A 252 -8.63 -12.87 2.39
C ALA A 252 -9.97 -13.32 1.78
N SER A 253 -10.55 -12.51 0.90
CA SER A 253 -11.83 -12.82 0.25
C SER A 253 -11.70 -13.88 -0.85
N ALA A 254 -10.53 -14.00 -1.47
CA ALA A 254 -10.27 -14.99 -2.50
C ALA A 254 -10.06 -16.42 -1.95
N ARG A 255 -9.97 -16.59 -0.63
CA ARG A 255 -9.72 -17.89 0.01
C ARG A 255 -11.01 -18.55 0.50
N PRO A 256 -11.19 -19.87 0.26
CA PRO A 256 -12.31 -20.59 0.84
C PRO A 256 -12.19 -20.61 2.37
N GLY A 257 -13.26 -20.25 3.08
CA GLY A 257 -13.35 -20.47 4.54
C GLY A 257 -13.35 -19.25 5.45
N ARG A 258 -13.45 -18.02 4.93
CA ARG A 258 -13.65 -16.84 5.80
C ARG A 258 -14.84 -17.09 6.73
N ALA A 259 -14.63 -16.89 8.03
CA ALA A 259 -15.69 -16.98 9.02
C ALA A 259 -16.84 -16.05 8.62
N ARG A 260 -18.00 -16.64 8.34
CA ARG A 260 -19.21 -15.91 8.01
C ARG A 260 -19.58 -15.05 9.22
N THR A 261 -19.68 -13.74 9.04
CA THR A 261 -20.32 -12.89 10.05
C THR A 261 -21.79 -13.32 10.19
N PRO A 262 -22.30 -13.57 11.41
CA PRO A 262 -23.73 -13.61 11.64
C PRO A 262 -24.30 -12.23 11.33
N GLY A 263 -25.44 -12.19 10.64
CA GLY A 263 -26.15 -10.96 10.26
C GLY A 263 -26.68 -10.16 11.44
#